data_AF-A0A8H7BAR3-F1
#
_entry.id   AF-A0A8H7BAR3-F1
#
_cell.length_a   1.000
_cell.length_b   1.000
_cell.length_c   1.000
_cell.angle_alpha   90.00
_cell.angle_beta   90.00
_cell.angle_gamma   90.00
#
_symmetry.space_group_name_H-M   'P 1'
#
loop_
_entity.id
_entity.type
_entity.pdbx_description
1 polymer ?
#
loop_
_entity_poly.entity_id
_entity_poly.type
_entity_poly.pdbx_seq_one_letter_code
_entity_poly.pdbx_strand_id
1 'polypeptide(L)'
;MNENDIAALQLNKDVIADAITMTNIERFLHFLQHAKSLVGLYGPSSKQPNTTVFARYVRPPQHPKPQDPSFDTLALSFAAAQDCTYSAQPAGSGKEDLDLFTLLWDCAVVVLEEILARGSLPQESFRWGIFGLSAGYMHPPARDVTAQNVFLSNKRRLHDALNVLPSLNRETSSEYVVGEKKTTALLTRARRDIHTLGHILLHEYRLSSWRRVRWLHTIAVAERWD
;
A
#
# COMPACT_ATOMS: atom_id res chain seq x y z
N MET A 1 -24.59 -13.02 27.35
CA MET A 1 -23.71 -13.14 26.16
C MET A 1 -22.45 -13.81 26.67
N ASN A 2 -22.21 -15.06 26.29
CA ASN A 2 -21.14 -15.87 26.88
C ASN A 2 -19.78 -15.34 26.40
N GLU A 3 -18.81 -15.23 27.31
CA GLU A 3 -17.41 -14.83 27.01
C GLU A 3 -16.67 -15.81 26.07
N ASN A 4 -17.32 -16.91 25.68
CA ASN A 4 -16.73 -18.01 24.91
C ASN A 4 -16.93 -17.92 23.38
N ASP A 5 -17.64 -16.91 22.87
CA ASP A 5 -17.93 -16.80 21.42
C ASP A 5 -16.97 -15.87 20.64
N ILE A 6 -15.92 -15.34 21.30
CA ILE A 6 -14.88 -14.58 20.59
C ILE A 6 -13.93 -15.59 19.93
N ALA A 7 -13.87 -15.59 18.60
CA ALA A 7 -12.86 -16.38 17.90
C ALA A 7 -11.47 -15.95 18.37
N ALA A 8 -10.71 -16.87 18.96
CA ALA A 8 -9.35 -16.61 19.38
C ALA A 8 -8.48 -16.38 18.14
N LEU A 9 -8.12 -15.12 17.89
CA LEU A 9 -7.13 -14.80 16.87
C LEU A 9 -5.77 -15.35 17.33
N GLN A 10 -5.01 -15.93 16.39
CA GLN A 10 -3.64 -16.38 16.66
C GLN A 10 -2.79 -15.20 17.17
N LEU A 11 -1.88 -15.47 18.11
CA LEU A 11 -1.03 -14.41 18.67
C LEU A 11 0.01 -13.99 17.61
N ASN A 12 0.35 -12.71 17.57
CA ASN A 12 1.31 -12.17 16.58
C ASN A 12 2.64 -12.93 16.60
N LYS A 13 3.12 -13.34 17.78
CA LYS A 13 4.35 -14.13 17.92
C LYS A 13 4.29 -15.48 17.18
N ASP A 14 3.12 -16.13 17.17
CA ASP A 14 2.95 -17.44 16.55
C ASP A 14 2.87 -17.27 15.02
N VAL A 15 2.12 -16.25 14.56
CA VAL A 15 2.07 -15.85 13.14
C VAL A 15 3.45 -15.50 12.59
N ILE A 16 4.26 -14.77 13.37
CA ILE A 16 5.64 -14.42 12.97
C ILE A 16 6.52 -15.68 12.89
N ALA A 17 6.36 -16.61 13.84
CA ALA A 17 7.13 -17.86 13.85
C ALA A 17 6.78 -18.77 12.66
N ASP A 18 5.50 -18.90 12.31
CA ASP A 18 5.03 -19.71 11.18
C ASP A 18 5.59 -19.19 9.84
N ALA A 19 5.83 -17.88 9.75
CA ALA A 19 6.27 -17.25 8.52
C ALA A 19 7.79 -17.35 8.24
N ILE A 20 8.57 -17.98 9.14
CA ILE A 20 10.03 -18.11 9.01
C ILE A 20 10.40 -18.92 7.76
N THR A 21 9.67 -20.00 7.47
CA THR A 21 9.96 -20.89 6.34
C THR A 21 9.28 -20.50 5.03
N MET A 22 8.42 -19.47 5.06
CA MET A 22 7.68 -19.01 3.89
C MET A 22 8.56 -18.21 2.92
N THR A 23 8.21 -18.22 1.63
CA THR A 23 8.79 -17.30 0.65
C THR A 23 8.38 -15.84 0.95
N ASN A 24 9.03 -14.85 0.35
CA ASN A 24 8.73 -13.44 0.63
C ASN A 24 7.28 -13.06 0.26
N ILE A 25 6.76 -13.61 -0.84
CA ILE A 25 5.37 -13.44 -1.27
C ILE A 25 4.40 -14.08 -0.27
N GLU A 26 4.60 -15.35 0.07
CA GLU A 26 3.74 -16.06 1.03
C GLU A 26 3.75 -15.38 2.39
N ARG A 27 4.93 -14.95 2.86
CA ARG A 27 5.11 -14.19 4.10
C ARG A 27 4.35 -12.87 4.06
N PHE A 28 4.43 -12.14 2.95
CA PHE A 28 3.70 -10.88 2.76
C PHE A 28 2.18 -11.10 2.85
N LEU A 29 1.63 -12.07 2.10
CA LEU A 29 0.21 -12.37 2.11
C LEU A 29 -0.26 -12.86 3.49
N HIS A 30 0.55 -13.69 4.15
CA HIS A 30 0.27 -14.20 5.49
C HIS A 30 0.18 -13.07 6.53
N PHE A 31 1.17 -12.18 6.55
CA PHE A 31 1.13 -11.00 7.44
C PHE A 31 0.01 -10.03 7.07
N LEU A 32 -0.30 -9.86 5.79
CA LEU A 32 -1.38 -8.98 5.35
C LEU A 32 -2.74 -9.50 5.81
N GLN A 33 -2.99 -10.80 5.66
CA GLN A 33 -4.22 -11.43 6.11
C GLN A 33 -4.38 -11.30 7.64
N HIS A 34 -3.30 -11.54 8.39
CA HIS A 34 -3.35 -11.39 9.85
C HIS A 34 -3.55 -9.94 10.28
N ALA A 35 -2.88 -8.98 9.62
CA ALA A 35 -3.05 -7.56 9.87
C ALA A 35 -4.49 -7.08 9.58
N LYS A 36 -5.08 -7.50 8.45
CA LYS A 36 -6.49 -7.25 8.12
C LYS A 36 -7.40 -7.82 9.21
N SER A 37 -7.12 -9.02 9.69
CA SER A 37 -7.90 -9.68 10.76
C SER A 37 -7.82 -8.94 12.10
N LEU A 38 -6.62 -8.44 12.48
CA LEU A 38 -6.44 -7.62 13.69
C LEU A 38 -7.27 -6.34 13.62
N VAL A 39 -7.17 -5.60 12.51
CA VAL A 39 -7.95 -4.36 12.30
C VAL A 39 -9.44 -4.66 12.26
N GLY A 40 -9.84 -5.74 11.60
CA GLY A 40 -11.22 -6.21 11.51
C GLY A 40 -11.83 -6.64 12.85
N LEU A 41 -11.00 -7.07 13.80
CA LEU A 41 -11.44 -7.53 15.12
C LEU A 41 -11.52 -6.39 16.14
N TYR A 42 -10.52 -5.50 16.13
CA TYR A 42 -10.35 -4.46 17.15
C TYR A 42 -10.76 -3.06 16.68
N GLY A 43 -10.93 -2.85 15.38
CA GLY A 43 -11.16 -1.54 14.79
C GLY A 43 -9.87 -0.81 14.38
N PRO A 44 -9.99 0.46 13.96
CA PRO A 44 -8.86 1.23 13.44
C PRO A 44 -7.82 1.53 14.52
N SER A 45 -6.59 1.10 14.32
CA SER A 45 -5.50 1.47 15.22
C SER A 45 -5.18 2.97 15.11
N SER A 46 -4.67 3.53 16.18
CA SER A 46 -4.42 4.97 16.29
C SER A 46 -3.12 5.28 17.01
N LYS A 47 -2.72 6.53 16.96
CA LYS A 47 -1.62 7.08 17.75
C LYS A 47 -2.20 7.77 18.99
N GLN A 48 -1.64 7.50 20.17
CA GLN A 48 -2.10 8.18 21.37
C GLN A 48 -1.94 9.71 21.24
N PRO A 49 -2.92 10.51 21.73
CA PRO A 49 -2.91 11.96 21.57
C PRO A 49 -1.60 12.60 22.04
N ASN A 50 -1.01 13.47 21.22
CA ASN A 50 0.25 14.19 21.51
C ASN A 50 1.48 13.30 21.78
N THR A 51 1.44 12.04 21.36
CA THR A 51 2.59 11.12 21.46
C THR A 51 2.89 10.47 20.11
N THR A 52 3.88 9.59 20.10
CA THR A 52 4.18 8.64 19.02
C THR A 52 4.01 7.19 19.46
N VAL A 53 3.17 6.97 20.47
CA VAL A 53 2.82 5.64 20.96
C VAL A 53 1.67 5.09 20.12
N PHE A 54 1.90 3.93 19.53
CA PHE A 54 0.90 3.20 18.77
C PHE A 54 -0.08 2.50 19.73
N ALA A 55 -1.36 2.65 19.46
CA ALA A 55 -2.43 2.10 20.28
C ALA A 55 -3.46 1.37 19.41
N ARG A 56 -3.73 0.12 19.80
CA ARG A 56 -4.91 -0.61 19.38
C ARG A 56 -6.15 0.11 19.91
N TYR A 57 -7.19 0.23 19.08
CA TYR A 57 -8.38 1.05 19.36
C TYR A 57 -9.02 0.75 20.72
N VAL A 58 -9.45 -0.50 20.94
CA VAL A 58 -10.18 -0.91 22.16
C VAL A 58 -9.76 -2.32 22.59
N ARG A 59 -9.73 -2.54 23.91
CA ARG A 59 -9.97 -3.84 24.55
C ARG A 59 -11.23 -3.71 25.41
N PRO A 60 -12.21 -4.64 25.33
CA PRO A 60 -12.24 -5.90 24.56
C PRO A 60 -12.43 -5.70 23.03
N PRO A 61 -12.34 -6.77 22.20
CA PRO A 61 -12.65 -6.70 20.77
C PRO A 61 -13.98 -6.00 20.47
N GLN A 62 -14.05 -5.28 19.34
CA GLN A 62 -15.30 -4.65 18.89
C GLN A 62 -16.26 -5.68 18.30
N HIS A 63 -15.71 -6.72 17.69
CA HIS A 63 -16.46 -7.77 17.02
C HIS A 63 -16.16 -9.13 17.65
N PRO A 64 -17.13 -10.06 17.66
CA PRO A 64 -16.89 -11.42 18.15
C PRO A 64 -15.98 -12.22 17.20
N LYS A 65 -15.90 -11.82 15.93
CA LYS A 65 -15.05 -12.42 14.90
C LYS A 65 -14.43 -11.33 14.04
N PRO A 66 -13.24 -11.55 13.45
CA PRO A 66 -12.68 -10.62 12.48
C PRO A 66 -13.66 -10.39 11.33
N GLN A 67 -13.93 -9.13 11.02
CA GLN A 67 -14.64 -8.73 9.81
C GLN A 67 -13.65 -8.18 8.79
N ASP A 68 -13.99 -8.20 7.50
CA ASP A 68 -13.16 -7.54 6.50
C ASP A 68 -13.17 -6.02 6.73
N PRO A 69 -12.03 -5.40 7.09
CA PRO A 69 -12.00 -3.98 7.38
C PRO A 69 -12.14 -3.17 6.09
N SER A 70 -12.81 -2.01 6.18
CA SER A 70 -12.87 -1.08 5.06
C SER A 70 -11.48 -0.54 4.70
N PHE A 71 -11.30 -0.10 3.45
CA PHE A 71 -10.04 0.48 2.99
C PHE A 71 -9.62 1.68 3.84
N ASP A 72 -10.57 2.54 4.25
CA ASP A 72 -10.30 3.68 5.12
C ASP A 72 -9.82 3.26 6.52
N THR A 73 -10.37 2.18 7.06
CA THR A 73 -9.97 1.65 8.38
C THR A 73 -8.54 1.11 8.35
N LEU A 74 -8.19 0.40 7.26
CA LEU A 74 -6.81 -0.04 7.00
C LEU A 74 -5.88 1.17 6.81
N ALA A 75 -6.32 2.20 6.07
CA ALA A 75 -5.54 3.39 5.80
C ALA A 75 -5.16 4.12 7.09
N LEU A 76 -6.13 4.31 7.99
CA LEU A 76 -5.92 4.91 9.31
C LEU A 76 -4.94 4.08 10.15
N SER A 77 -5.13 2.76 10.19
CA SER A 77 -4.30 1.86 10.99
C SER A 77 -2.85 1.84 10.51
N PHE A 78 -2.63 1.68 9.21
CA PHE A 78 -1.27 1.67 8.64
C PHE A 78 -0.61 3.05 8.67
N ALA A 79 -1.38 4.14 8.52
CA ALA A 79 -0.83 5.49 8.70
C ALA A 79 -0.37 5.71 10.14
N ALA A 80 -1.17 5.31 11.13
CA ALA A 80 -0.79 5.38 12.54
C ALA A 80 0.46 4.54 12.84
N ALA A 81 0.55 3.33 12.27
CA ALA A 81 1.70 2.46 12.43
C ALA A 81 2.98 3.08 11.85
N GLN A 82 2.91 3.57 10.62
CA GLN A 82 4.01 4.27 9.94
C GLN A 82 4.51 5.47 10.75
N ASP A 83 3.59 6.28 11.29
CA ASP A 83 3.92 7.45 12.10
C ASP A 83 4.58 7.08 13.45
N CYS A 84 4.39 5.85 13.95
CA CYS A 84 4.92 5.37 15.23
C CYS A 84 6.15 4.45 15.11
N THR A 85 6.46 3.96 13.91
CA THR A 85 7.45 2.88 13.67
C THR A 85 8.83 3.17 14.26
N TYR A 86 9.27 4.43 14.23
CA TYR A 86 10.60 4.83 14.69
C TYR A 86 10.64 5.33 16.14
N SER A 87 9.53 5.22 16.87
CA SER A 87 9.41 5.69 18.25
C SER A 87 9.46 4.56 19.25
N ALA A 88 10.00 4.83 20.44
CA ALA A 88 9.99 3.88 21.54
C ALA A 88 8.55 3.53 21.93
N GLN A 89 8.23 2.24 21.96
CA GLN A 89 6.91 1.73 22.33
C GLN A 89 6.94 1.05 23.71
N PRO A 90 5.95 1.30 24.57
CA PRO A 90 5.77 0.53 25.80
C PRO A 90 5.44 -0.93 25.48
N ALA A 91 5.77 -1.85 26.39
CA ALA A 91 5.38 -3.24 26.24
C ALA A 91 3.85 -3.40 26.27
N GLY A 92 3.32 -4.31 25.44
CA GLY A 92 1.90 -4.61 25.37
C GLY A 92 1.43 -4.83 23.93
N SER A 93 0.12 -5.05 23.76
CA SER A 93 -0.44 -5.45 22.46
C SER A 93 -0.31 -4.41 21.35
N GLY A 94 -0.25 -3.12 21.69
CA GLY A 94 0.02 -2.07 20.70
C GLY A 94 1.40 -2.24 20.07
N LYS A 95 2.43 -2.51 20.87
CA LYS A 95 3.78 -2.79 20.36
C LYS A 95 3.81 -4.07 19.52
N GLU A 96 3.17 -5.13 19.98
CA GLU A 96 3.10 -6.40 19.23
C GLU A 96 2.44 -6.24 17.86
N ASP A 97 1.39 -5.40 17.76
CA ASP A 97 0.74 -5.09 16.48
C ASP A 97 1.63 -4.21 15.58
N LEU A 98 2.31 -3.22 16.18
CA LEU A 98 3.24 -2.37 15.43
C LEU A 98 4.40 -3.18 14.85
N ASP A 99 4.95 -4.11 15.63
CA ASP A 99 6.04 -4.99 15.20
C ASP A 99 5.59 -5.85 14.01
N LEU A 100 4.38 -6.44 14.07
CA LEU A 100 3.79 -7.17 12.95
C LEU A 100 3.56 -6.27 11.72
N PHE A 101 2.99 -5.08 11.90
CA PHE A 101 2.73 -4.16 10.78
C PHE A 101 4.04 -3.67 10.13
N THR A 102 5.10 -3.54 10.93
CA THR A 102 6.44 -3.20 10.43
C THR A 102 7.01 -4.35 9.61
N LEU A 103 6.90 -5.59 10.08
CA LEU A 103 7.30 -6.78 9.31
C LEU A 103 6.51 -6.92 8.00
N LEU A 104 5.21 -6.64 8.02
CA LEU A 104 4.37 -6.58 6.81
C LEU A 104 4.89 -5.53 5.83
N TRP A 105 5.19 -4.32 6.31
CA TRP A 105 5.75 -3.26 5.48
C TRP A 105 7.08 -3.67 4.85
N ASP A 106 8.00 -4.23 5.65
CA ASP A 106 9.31 -4.68 5.15
C ASP A 106 9.15 -5.76 4.09
N CYS A 107 8.23 -6.72 4.30
CA CYS A 107 7.91 -7.75 3.30
C CYS A 107 7.31 -7.14 2.02
N ALA A 108 6.40 -6.17 2.14
CA ALA A 108 5.79 -5.51 1.00
C ALA A 108 6.85 -4.81 0.12
N VAL A 109 7.82 -4.13 0.76
CA VAL A 109 8.93 -3.50 0.04
C VAL A 109 9.80 -4.53 -0.67
N VAL A 110 10.12 -5.65 -0.02
CA VAL A 110 10.91 -6.73 -0.62
C VAL A 110 10.18 -7.33 -1.83
N VAL A 111 8.89 -7.66 -1.69
CA VAL A 111 8.07 -8.20 -2.78
C VAL A 111 8.01 -7.23 -3.96
N LEU A 112 7.79 -5.93 -3.71
CA LEU A 112 7.81 -4.92 -4.76
C LEU A 112 9.15 -4.89 -5.50
N GLU A 113 10.27 -4.88 -4.77
CA GLU A 113 11.59 -4.85 -5.39
C GLU A 113 11.88 -6.12 -6.20
N GLU A 114 11.46 -7.30 -5.72
CA GLU A 114 11.58 -8.54 -6.47
C GLU A 114 10.77 -8.51 -7.78
N ILE A 115 9.51 -8.07 -7.72
CA ILE A 115 8.65 -7.95 -8.90
C ILE A 115 9.27 -6.98 -9.91
N LEU A 116 9.76 -5.84 -9.43
CA LEU A 116 10.40 -4.83 -10.27
C LEU A 116 11.72 -5.32 -10.87
N ALA A 117 12.48 -6.15 -10.16
CA ALA A 117 13.73 -6.74 -10.63
C ALA A 117 13.49 -7.81 -11.70
N ARG A 118 12.41 -8.61 -11.58
CA ARG A 118 12.04 -9.60 -12.60
C ARG A 118 11.65 -8.96 -13.93
N GLY A 119 11.13 -7.73 -13.90
CA GLY A 119 10.75 -6.98 -15.10
C GLY A 119 9.61 -7.62 -15.90
N SER A 120 8.88 -8.57 -15.32
CA SER A 120 7.84 -9.36 -15.99
C SER A 120 6.47 -8.68 -16.00
N LEU A 121 6.32 -7.54 -15.32
CA LEU A 121 5.04 -6.84 -15.26
C LEU A 121 4.65 -6.30 -16.64
N PRO A 122 3.40 -6.53 -17.09
CA PRO A 122 2.85 -5.82 -18.24
C PRO A 122 3.02 -4.32 -18.07
N GLN A 123 3.35 -3.62 -19.16
CA GLN A 123 3.65 -2.20 -19.12
C GLN A 123 2.48 -1.40 -18.49
N GLU A 124 1.23 -1.78 -18.72
CA GLU A 124 0.07 -1.11 -18.12
C GLU A 124 0.01 -1.33 -16.59
N SER A 125 0.14 -2.57 -16.13
CA SER A 125 0.12 -2.93 -14.69
C SER A 125 1.21 -2.22 -13.90
N PHE A 126 2.44 -2.20 -14.44
CA PHE A 126 3.55 -1.47 -13.83
C PHE A 126 3.21 0.01 -13.64
N ARG A 127 2.55 0.63 -14.62
CA ARG A 127 2.41 2.09 -14.66
C ARG A 127 1.23 2.58 -13.84
N TRP A 128 0.14 1.82 -13.82
CA TRP A 128 -0.93 2.03 -12.86
C TRP A 128 -0.47 1.83 -11.42
N GLY A 129 0.39 0.85 -11.16
CA GLY A 129 0.94 0.68 -9.81
C GLY A 129 1.89 1.82 -9.41
N ILE A 130 2.76 2.30 -10.32
CA ILE A 130 3.57 3.51 -10.07
C ILE A 130 2.69 4.75 -9.81
N PHE A 131 1.59 4.89 -10.54
CA PHE A 131 0.62 5.96 -10.28
C PHE A 131 -0.08 5.78 -8.92
N GLY A 132 -0.45 4.54 -8.55
CA GLY A 132 -0.99 4.21 -7.22
C GLY A 132 -0.04 4.58 -6.09
N LEU A 133 1.25 4.25 -6.21
CA LEU A 133 2.28 4.66 -5.25
C LEU A 133 2.38 6.19 -5.14
N SER A 134 2.20 6.91 -6.26
CA SER A 134 2.23 8.38 -6.27
C SER A 134 1.05 9.02 -5.52
N ALA A 135 -0.06 8.30 -5.35
CA ALA A 135 -1.20 8.77 -4.56
C ALA A 135 -0.87 8.81 -3.07
N GLY A 136 -0.02 7.89 -2.59
CA GLY A 136 0.45 7.84 -1.22
C GLY A 136 1.74 8.62 -0.94
N TYR A 137 2.26 9.40 -1.88
CA TYR A 137 3.54 10.07 -1.70
C TYR A 137 3.48 11.21 -0.67
N MET A 138 4.40 11.17 0.29
CA MET A 138 4.60 12.16 1.35
C MET A 138 5.75 13.09 0.98
N HIS A 139 5.39 14.32 0.62
CA HIS A 139 6.37 15.34 0.29
C HIS A 139 7.30 15.64 1.47
N PRO A 140 8.59 15.92 1.21
CA PRO A 140 9.51 16.36 2.26
C PRO A 140 8.98 17.59 2.99
N PRO A 141 9.18 17.70 4.32
CA PRO A 141 8.83 18.90 5.06
C PRO A 141 9.71 20.11 4.70
N ALA A 142 10.86 19.90 4.03
CA ALA A 142 11.72 20.97 3.55
C ALA A 142 11.14 21.61 2.27
N ARG A 143 11.08 22.95 2.28
CA ARG A 143 10.44 23.86 1.30
C ARG A 143 11.06 23.85 -0.11
N ASP A 144 11.49 22.71 -0.64
CA ASP A 144 11.83 22.62 -2.06
C ASP A 144 10.53 22.52 -2.89
N VAL A 145 9.88 23.66 -3.02
CA VAL A 145 8.67 23.84 -3.83
C VAL A 145 8.93 23.41 -5.27
N THR A 146 10.16 23.55 -5.75
CA THR A 146 10.56 23.11 -7.10
C THR A 146 10.50 21.59 -7.21
N ALA A 147 11.13 20.85 -6.29
CA ALA A 147 11.08 19.39 -6.30
C ALA A 147 9.64 18.86 -6.15
N GLN A 148 8.84 19.49 -5.29
CA GLN A 148 7.42 19.16 -5.15
C GLN A 148 6.65 19.38 -6.47
N ASN A 149 6.83 20.53 -7.11
CA ASN A 149 6.17 20.84 -8.38
C ASN A 149 6.62 19.91 -9.51
N VAL A 150 7.90 19.53 -9.55
CA VAL A 150 8.42 18.55 -10.51
C VAL A 150 7.75 17.19 -10.31
N PHE A 151 7.65 16.71 -9.06
CA PHE A 151 6.97 15.46 -8.75
C PHE A 151 5.50 15.50 -9.17
N LEU A 152 4.76 16.54 -8.78
CA LEU A 152 3.35 16.71 -9.11
C LEU A 152 3.11 16.82 -10.62
N SER A 153 4.00 17.52 -11.33
CA SER A 153 3.98 17.61 -12.80
C SER A 153 4.17 16.23 -13.44
N ASN A 154 5.16 15.46 -12.99
CA ASN A 154 5.41 14.11 -13.50
C ASN A 154 4.24 13.16 -13.21
N LYS A 155 3.66 13.22 -12.01
CA LYS A 155 2.46 12.47 -11.63
C LYS A 155 1.28 12.80 -12.53
N ARG A 156 1.01 14.09 -12.76
CA ARG A 156 -0.07 14.54 -13.65
C ARG A 156 0.13 14.06 -15.07
N ARG A 157 1.34 14.25 -15.63
CA ARG A 157 1.66 13.80 -16.99
C ARG A 157 1.54 12.28 -17.14
N LEU A 158 1.89 11.51 -16.11
CA LEU A 158 1.72 10.06 -16.12
C LEU A 158 0.23 9.70 -16.17
N HIS A 159 -0.60 10.32 -15.34
CA HIS A 159 -2.05 10.12 -15.34
C HIS A 159 -2.69 10.47 -16.69
N ASP A 160 -2.33 11.63 -17.24
CA ASP A 160 -2.85 12.09 -18.53
C ASP A 160 -2.47 11.08 -19.65
N ALA A 161 -1.23 10.59 -19.65
CA ALA A 161 -0.79 9.59 -20.60
C ALA A 161 -1.48 8.22 -20.41
N LEU A 162 -1.72 7.79 -19.17
CA LEU A 162 -2.47 6.56 -18.86
C LEU A 162 -3.91 6.62 -19.38
N ASN A 163 -4.59 7.76 -19.22
CA ASN A 163 -5.96 7.95 -19.74
C ASN A 163 -6.03 8.00 -21.29
N VAL A 164 -4.89 8.17 -21.97
CA VAL A 164 -4.83 8.04 -23.43
C VAL A 164 -4.85 6.58 -23.85
N LEU A 165 -4.40 5.63 -23.04
CA LEU A 165 -4.48 4.21 -23.37
C LEU A 165 -5.93 3.72 -23.28
N PRO A 166 -6.36 2.80 -24.18
CA PRO A 166 -7.59 2.05 -23.98
C PRO A 166 -7.40 1.13 -22.78
N SER A 167 -7.99 1.51 -21.64
CA SER A 167 -7.88 0.77 -20.37
C SER A 167 -8.67 -0.54 -20.40
N LEU A 168 -8.10 -1.61 -19.84
CA LEU A 168 -8.72 -2.94 -19.68
C LEU A 168 -10.03 -2.96 -18.85
N ASN A 169 -10.29 -1.95 -18.01
CA ASN A 169 -11.45 -1.91 -17.11
C ASN A 169 -12.63 -1.03 -17.58
N ARG A 170 -12.82 -0.85 -18.89
CA ARG A 170 -14.13 -0.39 -19.38
C ARG A 170 -15.09 -1.58 -19.46
N GLU A 171 -15.52 -2.07 -18.30
CA GLU A 171 -16.80 -2.76 -18.23
C GLU A 171 -17.86 -1.75 -18.70
N THR A 172 -18.62 -2.11 -19.73
CA THR A 172 -19.71 -1.32 -20.34
C THR A 172 -19.32 -0.02 -21.05
N SER A 173 -18.59 -0.12 -22.16
CA SER A 173 -19.01 0.68 -23.34
C SER A 173 -19.46 -0.28 -24.41
N SER A 174 -20.75 -0.22 -24.74
CA SER A 174 -21.39 -1.04 -25.76
C SER A 174 -20.56 -1.08 -27.05
N GLU A 175 -20.72 -2.18 -27.80
CA GLU A 175 -20.14 -2.47 -29.12
C GLU A 175 -20.33 -1.37 -30.20
N TYR A 176 -20.89 -0.20 -29.86
CA TYR A 176 -21.19 0.89 -30.78
C TYR A 176 -20.80 2.29 -30.28
N VAL A 177 -19.85 2.41 -29.34
CA VAL A 177 -19.16 3.71 -29.17
C VAL A 177 -17.90 3.68 -30.02
N VAL A 178 -18.03 4.15 -31.27
CA VAL A 178 -16.91 4.60 -32.10
C VAL A 178 -16.28 5.79 -31.38
N GLY A 179 -15.52 5.53 -30.32
CA GLY A 179 -14.66 6.52 -29.70
C GLY A 179 -13.66 6.97 -30.74
N GLU A 180 -13.44 8.28 -30.85
CA GLU A 180 -12.47 8.90 -31.75
C GLU A 180 -11.23 8.01 -31.89
N LYS A 181 -10.94 7.58 -33.13
CA LYS A 181 -9.74 6.81 -33.43
C LYS A 181 -8.52 7.64 -33.02
N LYS A 182 -8.04 7.44 -31.80
CA LYS A 182 -6.78 8.02 -31.33
C LYS A 182 -5.72 7.63 -32.35
N THR A 183 -5.02 8.62 -32.90
CA THR A 183 -4.01 8.37 -33.92
C THR A 183 -2.91 7.48 -33.34
N THR A 184 -2.33 6.62 -34.18
CA THR A 184 -1.18 5.77 -33.81
C THR A 184 -0.04 6.59 -33.20
N ALA A 185 0.15 7.82 -33.67
CA ALA A 185 1.11 8.79 -33.13
C ALA A 185 0.81 9.16 -31.66
N LEU A 186 -0.45 9.42 -31.31
CA LEU A 186 -0.87 9.75 -29.94
C LEU A 186 -0.65 8.56 -29.00
N LEU A 187 -1.01 7.34 -29.42
CA LEU A 187 -0.81 6.13 -28.62
C LEU A 187 0.69 5.83 -28.40
N THR A 188 1.50 6.02 -29.45
CA THR A 188 2.96 5.83 -29.36
C THR A 188 3.59 6.83 -28.40
N ARG A 189 3.20 8.11 -28.49
CA ARG A 189 3.65 9.15 -27.56
C ARG A 189 3.24 8.84 -26.13
N ALA A 190 1.98 8.46 -25.90
CA ALA A 190 1.48 8.11 -24.57
C ALA A 190 2.28 6.95 -23.97
N ARG A 191 2.53 5.87 -24.72
CA ARG A 191 3.37 4.74 -24.27
C ARG A 191 4.79 5.18 -23.89
N ARG A 192 5.40 6.08 -24.65
CA ARG A 192 6.74 6.62 -24.35
C ARG A 192 6.75 7.48 -23.11
N ASP A 193 5.76 8.36 -22.96
CA ASP A 193 5.62 9.25 -21.81
C ASP A 193 5.36 8.43 -20.54
N ILE A 194 4.47 7.43 -20.62
CA ILE A 194 4.25 6.43 -19.58
C ILE A 194 5.56 5.73 -19.20
N HIS A 195 6.33 5.27 -20.20
CA HIS A 195 7.61 4.60 -19.98
C HIS A 195 8.60 5.50 -19.22
N THR A 196 8.74 6.73 -19.68
CA THR A 196 9.71 7.67 -19.10
C THR A 196 9.28 8.10 -17.70
N LEU A 197 8.05 8.55 -17.54
CA LEU A 197 7.54 9.13 -16.29
C LEU A 197 7.43 8.09 -15.18
N GLY A 198 7.00 6.87 -15.50
CA GLY A 198 6.94 5.83 -14.47
C GLY A 198 8.33 5.42 -13.96
N HIS A 199 9.38 5.47 -14.79
CA HIS A 199 10.74 5.20 -14.32
C HIS A 199 11.33 6.36 -13.53
N ILE A 200 11.02 7.61 -13.91
CA ILE A 200 11.39 8.79 -13.11
C ILE A 200 10.78 8.70 -11.71
N LEU A 201 9.47 8.43 -11.61
CA LEU A 201 8.80 8.31 -10.32
C LEU A 201 9.31 7.11 -9.51
N LEU A 202 9.56 5.97 -10.15
CA LEU A 202 10.16 4.81 -9.48
C LEU A 202 11.53 5.15 -8.88
N HIS A 203 12.36 5.89 -9.63
CA HIS A 203 13.66 6.34 -9.14
C HIS A 203 13.51 7.21 -7.88
N GLU A 204 12.59 8.17 -7.88
CA GLU A 204 12.28 9.01 -6.71
C GLU A 204 11.88 8.19 -5.47
N TYR A 205 11.06 7.15 -5.64
CA TYR A 205 10.68 6.29 -4.52
C TYR A 205 11.88 5.55 -3.94
N ARG A 206 12.73 4.99 -4.80
CA ARG A 206 13.94 4.26 -4.40
C ARG A 206 14.98 5.16 -3.71
N LEU A 207 15.12 6.42 -4.13
CA LEU A 207 16.01 7.40 -3.46
C LEU A 207 15.67 7.60 -1.99
N SER A 208 14.41 7.44 -1.61
CA SER A 208 13.94 7.55 -0.22
C SER A 208 13.69 6.22 0.47
N SER A 209 14.15 5.11 -0.14
CA SER A 209 13.93 3.74 0.33
C SER A 209 12.45 3.48 0.65
N TRP A 210 11.54 3.96 -0.20
CA TRP A 210 10.08 3.79 -0.05
C TRP A 210 9.45 4.47 1.16
N ARG A 211 10.24 5.04 2.07
CA ARG A 211 9.77 5.67 3.32
C ARG A 211 8.80 6.82 3.09
N ARG A 212 8.84 7.42 1.91
CA ARG A 212 7.97 8.52 1.50
C ARG A 212 6.65 8.06 0.89
N VAL A 213 6.36 6.76 0.81
CA VAL A 213 5.07 6.27 0.36
C VAL A 213 4.27 5.80 1.58
N ARG A 214 3.00 6.19 1.67
CA ARG A 214 2.09 5.71 2.71
C ARG A 214 1.98 4.18 2.62
N TRP A 215 2.08 3.51 3.77
CA TRP A 215 2.17 2.04 3.83
C TRP A 215 1.07 1.32 3.07
N LEU A 216 -0.19 1.72 3.25
CA LEU A 216 -1.32 1.09 2.54
C LEU A 216 -1.17 1.13 1.02
N HIS A 217 -0.64 2.20 0.43
CA HIS A 217 -0.50 2.29 -1.03
C HIS A 217 0.56 1.32 -1.54
N THR A 218 1.63 1.14 -0.77
CA THR A 218 2.71 0.19 -1.09
C THR A 218 2.20 -1.24 -0.97
N ILE A 219 1.52 -1.55 0.13
CA ILE A 219 0.90 -2.87 0.37
C ILE A 219 -0.14 -3.19 -0.72
N ALA A 220 -1.02 -2.25 -1.06
CA ALA A 220 -2.05 -2.47 -2.08
C ALA A 220 -1.47 -2.67 -3.48
N VAL A 221 -0.34 -2.02 -3.80
CA VAL A 221 0.35 -2.24 -5.09
C VAL A 221 1.09 -3.57 -5.08
N ALA A 222 1.73 -3.95 -3.96
CA ALA A 222 2.35 -5.26 -3.80
C ALA A 222 1.34 -6.40 -3.96
N GLU A 223 0.20 -6.32 -3.26
CA GLU A 223 -0.91 -7.29 -3.31
C GLU A 223 -1.51 -7.44 -4.71
N ARG A 224 -1.46 -6.38 -5.54
CA ARG A 224 -2.03 -6.41 -6.90
C ARG A 224 -1.04 -6.83 -7.98
N TRP A 225 0.26 -6.75 -7.71
CA TRP A 225 1.30 -7.12 -8.66
C TRP A 225 1.80 -8.55 -8.49
N ASP A 226 1.60 -9.10 -7.30
CA ASP A 226 1.69 -10.53 -7.04
C ASP A 226 0.56 -11.31 -7.76
#